data_AF-A0A9W3X278-F1
#
_entry.id   AF-A0A9W3X278-F1
#
_cell.length_a   1.000
_cell.length_b   1.000
_cell.length_c   1.000
_cell.angle_alpha   90.00
_cell.angle_beta   90.00
_cell.angle_gamma   90.00
#
_symmetry.space_group_name_H-M   'P 1'
#
loop_
_entity.id
_entity.type
_entity.pdbx_description
1 polymer ?
#
loop_
_entity_poly.entity_id
_entity_poly.type
_entity_poly.pdbx_seq_one_letter_code
_entity_poly.pdbx_strand_id
1 'polypeptide(L)'
;MSNKKLILKLFICSTIFITFVFALHDKRVVAASSVNELENWSKWMQPIPDNIPLARISIPGTHDSGTFKLQNPIKQVWGMTQEYDFCYQMDHGARIFDIRGRLTDDNTIVLHHGPLYLYVTLHEFINEVKQFLKDNPSETIIMSLKKEYEDMKGAEDSFSSTFEKNILLILSF
;
A
#
# COMPACT_ATOMS: atom_id res chain seq x y z
N MET A 1 48.44 23.59 -41.27
CA MET A 1 48.10 22.58 -40.24
C MET A 1 47.15 23.08 -39.12
N SER A 2 46.78 24.36 -39.05
CA SER A 2 45.95 24.92 -37.95
C SER A 2 44.44 24.59 -38.06
N ASN A 3 43.83 24.73 -39.25
CA ASN A 3 42.37 24.59 -39.43
C ASN A 3 41.80 23.19 -39.15
N LYS A 4 42.55 22.11 -39.43
CA LYS A 4 42.07 20.73 -39.17
C LYS A 4 41.90 20.45 -37.67
N LYS A 5 42.78 21.00 -36.82
CA LYS A 5 42.69 20.88 -35.36
C LYS A 5 41.53 21.72 -34.80
N LEU A 6 41.24 22.87 -35.40
CA LEU A 6 40.11 23.72 -35.01
C LEU A 6 38.77 23.08 -35.35
N ILE A 7 38.63 22.52 -36.56
CA ILE A 7 37.43 21.80 -37.00
C ILE A 7 37.18 20.57 -36.12
N LEU A 8 38.22 19.80 -35.80
CA LEU A 8 38.10 18.64 -34.92
C LEU A 8 37.64 19.01 -33.51
N LYS A 9 38.16 20.12 -32.94
CA LYS A 9 37.72 20.63 -31.64
C LYS A 9 36.27 21.08 -31.66
N LEU A 10 35.83 21.77 -32.71
CA LEU A 10 34.44 22.20 -32.88
C LEU A 10 33.49 20.99 -32.97
N PHE A 11 33.90 19.94 -33.70
CA PHE A 11 33.12 18.71 -33.84
C PHE A 11 32.98 17.97 -32.50
N ILE A 12 34.06 17.85 -31.73
CA ILE A 12 34.04 17.23 -30.39
C ILE A 12 33.16 18.05 -29.44
N CYS A 13 33.29 19.38 -29.45
CA CYS A 13 32.45 20.27 -28.64
C CYS A 13 30.96 20.13 -28.99
N SER A 14 30.62 20.06 -30.28
CA SER A 14 29.23 19.89 -30.70
C SER A 14 28.69 18.52 -30.30
N THR A 15 29.47 17.45 -30.43
CA THR A 15 29.02 16.11 -30.01
C THR A 15 28.81 16.03 -28.51
N ILE A 16 29.72 16.59 -27.69
CA ILE A 16 29.58 16.63 -26.23
C ILE A 16 28.36 17.45 -25.83
N PHE A 17 28.17 18.63 -26.45
CA PHE A 17 27.03 19.48 -26.19
C PHE A 17 25.70 18.80 -26.54
N ILE A 18 25.64 18.13 -27.69
CA ILE A 18 24.46 17.37 -28.12
C ILE A 18 24.17 16.23 -27.14
N THR A 19 25.18 15.42 -26.75
CA THR A 19 24.97 14.35 -25.76
C THR A 19 24.55 14.88 -24.39
N PHE A 20 25.05 16.04 -23.97
CA PHE A 20 24.67 16.66 -22.69
C PHE A 20 23.23 17.18 -22.73
N VAL A 21 22.80 17.77 -23.86
CA VAL A 21 21.41 18.20 -24.07
C VAL A 21 20.46 17.01 -24.10
N PHE A 22 20.79 15.93 -24.82
CA PHE A 22 19.96 14.71 -24.81
C PHE A 22 19.90 14.06 -23.42
N ALA A 23 21.03 13.95 -22.71
CA ALA A 23 21.05 13.41 -21.34
C ALA A 23 20.28 14.26 -20.31
N LEU A 24 20.22 15.58 -20.50
CA LEU A 24 19.42 16.48 -19.67
C LEU A 24 17.92 16.47 -20.05
N HIS A 25 17.60 16.33 -21.33
CA HIS A 25 16.22 16.25 -21.80
C HIS A 25 15.55 14.95 -21.32
N ASP A 26 16.26 13.82 -21.44
CA ASP A 26 15.80 12.50 -20.98
C ASP A 26 15.47 12.51 -19.49
N LYS A 27 16.34 13.08 -18.64
CA LYS A 27 16.08 13.20 -17.20
C LYS A 27 14.88 14.06 -16.85
N ARG A 28 14.58 15.12 -17.61
CA ARG A 28 13.41 15.98 -17.35
C ARG A 28 12.11 15.31 -17.79
N VAL A 29 12.13 14.60 -18.91
CA VAL A 29 10.96 13.85 -19.39
C VAL A 29 10.64 12.68 -18.45
N VAL A 30 11.65 11.94 -18.00
CA VAL A 30 11.50 10.84 -17.02
C VAL A 30 11.05 11.37 -15.65
N ALA A 31 11.57 12.50 -15.18
CA ALA A 31 11.10 13.11 -13.93
C ALA A 31 9.65 13.57 -14.04
N ALA A 32 9.26 14.25 -15.14
CA ALA A 32 7.89 14.70 -15.35
C ALA A 32 6.90 13.53 -15.53
N SER A 33 7.30 12.46 -16.23
CA SER A 33 6.46 11.25 -16.33
C SER A 33 6.28 10.58 -14.99
N SER A 34 7.35 10.47 -14.18
CA SER A 34 7.26 9.90 -12.82
C SER A 34 6.33 10.71 -11.90
N VAL A 35 6.32 12.05 -12.01
CA VAL A 35 5.40 12.89 -11.23
C VAL A 35 3.95 12.67 -11.67
N ASN A 36 3.67 12.57 -12.97
CA ASN A 36 2.32 12.31 -13.47
C ASN A 36 1.83 10.90 -13.13
N GLU A 37 2.72 9.91 -13.06
CA GLU A 37 2.36 8.54 -12.65
C GLU A 37 2.07 8.45 -11.14
N LEU A 38 2.70 9.29 -10.30
CA LEU A 38 2.38 9.41 -8.87
C LEU A 38 0.99 10.01 -8.60
N GLU A 39 0.41 10.74 -9.56
CA GLU A 39 -0.96 11.27 -9.43
C GLU A 39 -2.03 10.17 -9.54
N ASN A 40 -1.68 9.00 -10.09
CA ASN A 40 -2.58 7.86 -10.11
C ASN A 40 -2.55 7.11 -8.78
N TRP A 41 -3.44 7.46 -7.86
CA TRP A 41 -3.47 6.91 -6.50
C TRP A 41 -3.72 5.40 -6.43
N SER A 42 -4.38 4.79 -7.42
CA SER A 42 -4.53 3.33 -7.46
C SER A 42 -3.26 2.61 -7.93
N LYS A 43 -2.28 3.33 -8.53
CA LYS A 43 -1.05 2.75 -9.13
C LYS A 43 0.23 3.54 -8.82
N TRP A 44 0.27 4.29 -7.71
CA TRP A 44 1.36 5.23 -7.45
C TRP A 44 2.71 4.55 -7.16
N MET A 45 2.73 3.25 -6.85
CA MET A 45 3.99 2.51 -6.67
C MET A 45 4.61 2.07 -8.00
N GLN A 46 3.85 2.07 -9.11
CA GLN A 46 4.32 1.68 -10.45
C GLN A 46 5.63 2.36 -10.92
N PRO A 47 5.84 3.69 -10.77
CA PRO A 47 7.07 4.33 -11.19
C PRO A 47 8.28 4.08 -10.25
N ILE A 48 8.07 3.42 -9.11
CA ILE A 48 9.14 3.18 -8.12
C ILE A 48 9.92 1.94 -8.52
N PRO A 49 11.27 2.00 -8.66
CA PRO A 49 12.05 0.81 -9.00
C PRO A 49 11.95 -0.31 -7.95
N ASP A 50 11.73 -1.55 -8.39
CA ASP A 50 11.57 -2.73 -7.52
C ASP A 50 12.72 -3.00 -6.53
N ASN A 51 13.92 -2.46 -6.82
CA ASN A 51 15.08 -2.60 -5.94
C ASN A 51 15.08 -1.63 -4.75
N ILE A 52 14.11 -0.70 -4.67
CA ILE A 52 13.95 0.20 -3.54
C ILE A 52 13.28 -0.54 -2.38
N PRO A 53 13.92 -0.66 -1.20
CA PRO A 53 13.28 -1.27 -0.04
C PRO A 53 12.02 -0.50 0.38
N LEU A 54 10.94 -1.20 0.75
CA LEU A 54 9.69 -0.58 1.23
C LEU A 54 9.92 0.45 2.34
N ALA A 55 10.86 0.17 3.25
CA ALA A 55 11.23 1.07 4.34
C ALA A 55 11.79 2.44 3.89
N ARG A 56 12.17 2.60 2.62
CA ARG A 56 12.64 3.86 2.04
C ARG A 56 11.53 4.65 1.33
N ILE A 57 10.37 4.03 1.12
CA ILE A 57 9.24 4.64 0.44
C ILE A 57 8.39 5.38 1.48
N SER A 58 7.94 6.60 1.16
CA SER A 58 6.91 7.27 1.95
C SER A 58 5.55 6.69 1.59
N ILE A 59 4.99 5.87 2.48
CA ILE A 59 3.79 5.10 2.21
C ILE A 59 2.63 5.62 3.08
N PRO A 60 1.49 6.05 2.50
CA PRO A 60 0.30 6.40 3.27
C PRO A 60 -0.31 5.17 3.96
N GLY A 61 -0.84 5.37 5.16
CA GLY A 61 -1.54 4.33 5.91
C GLY A 61 -2.74 4.86 6.68
N THR A 62 -3.65 3.96 7.04
CA THR A 62 -4.85 4.28 7.81
C THR A 62 -4.78 3.64 9.21
N HIS A 63 -5.11 4.42 10.23
CA HIS A 63 -5.16 3.97 11.63
C HIS A 63 -6.54 3.38 11.93
N ASP A 64 -6.60 2.21 12.59
CA ASP A 64 -7.84 1.48 12.86
C ASP A 64 -8.70 1.35 11.58
N SER A 65 -8.11 0.78 10.52
CA SER A 65 -8.61 0.89 9.16
C SER A 65 -10.05 0.39 8.96
N GLY A 66 -10.50 -0.56 9.79
CA GLY A 66 -11.80 -1.24 9.69
C GLY A 66 -12.98 -0.56 10.38
N THR A 67 -12.85 0.68 10.87
CA THR A 67 -13.88 1.32 11.70
C THR A 67 -15.04 1.97 10.93
N PHE A 68 -14.98 1.98 9.59
CA PHE A 68 -15.90 2.68 8.70
C PHE A 68 -17.37 2.20 8.73
N LYS A 69 -17.66 1.01 9.26
CA LYS A 69 -19.05 0.53 9.41
C LYS A 69 -19.72 0.99 10.72
N LEU A 70 -19.04 1.71 11.60
CA LEU A 70 -19.66 2.24 12.83
C LEU A 70 -20.66 3.35 12.49
N GLN A 71 -21.94 3.16 12.87
CA GLN A 71 -23.02 4.14 12.62
C GLN A 71 -23.58 4.79 13.88
N ASN A 72 -23.40 4.17 15.05
CA ASN A 72 -23.92 4.73 16.30
C ASN A 72 -23.09 5.97 16.71
N PRO A 73 -23.69 7.17 16.83
CA PRO A 73 -22.92 8.40 17.05
C PRO A 73 -22.02 8.37 18.29
N ILE A 74 -22.48 7.74 19.37
CA ILE A 74 -21.68 7.62 20.60
C ILE A 74 -20.46 6.70 20.36
N LYS A 75 -20.63 5.59 19.64
CA LYS A 75 -19.50 4.71 19.28
C LYS A 75 -18.54 5.41 18.31
N GLN A 76 -19.06 6.20 17.37
CA GLN A 76 -18.23 6.92 16.39
C GLN A 76 -17.28 7.91 17.06
N VAL A 77 -17.78 8.69 18.02
CA VAL A 77 -16.98 9.70 18.75
C VAL A 77 -15.72 9.11 19.40
N TRP A 78 -15.80 7.86 19.87
CA TRP A 78 -14.70 7.23 20.60
C TRP A 78 -13.90 6.20 19.81
N GLY A 79 -14.50 5.58 18.80
CA GLY A 79 -13.93 4.41 18.14
C GLY A 79 -13.96 4.40 16.62
N MET A 80 -14.48 5.45 15.96
CA MET A 80 -14.43 5.57 14.50
C MET A 80 -13.29 6.47 14.07
N THR A 81 -12.45 5.97 13.17
CA THR A 81 -11.24 6.64 12.67
C THR A 81 -11.24 6.78 11.15
N GLN A 82 -12.05 5.98 10.45
CA GLN A 82 -12.19 6.01 8.99
C GLN A 82 -13.67 6.18 8.61
N GLU A 83 -13.94 6.98 7.58
CA GLU A 83 -15.28 7.20 7.03
C GLU A 83 -15.65 6.23 5.90
N TYR A 84 -14.65 5.68 5.21
CA TYR A 84 -14.82 4.89 4.00
C TYR A 84 -14.17 3.52 4.10
N ASP A 85 -14.64 2.58 3.25
CA ASP A 85 -14.19 1.18 3.21
C ASP A 85 -12.75 1.00 2.72
N PHE A 86 -12.26 -0.25 2.71
CA PHE A 86 -10.87 -0.51 2.35
C PHE A 86 -10.59 -0.25 0.87
N CYS A 87 -11.54 -0.59 -0.02
CA CYS A 87 -11.44 -0.25 -1.44
C CYS A 87 -11.20 1.25 -1.64
N TYR A 88 -12.03 2.11 -1.03
CA TYR A 88 -11.83 3.55 -1.08
C TYR A 88 -10.45 3.95 -0.55
N GLN A 89 -10.04 3.41 0.60
CA GLN A 89 -8.73 3.73 1.18
C GLN A 89 -7.58 3.36 0.23
N MET A 90 -7.64 2.21 -0.44
CA MET A 90 -6.65 1.77 -1.42
C MET A 90 -6.67 2.66 -2.69
N ASP A 91 -7.85 2.99 -3.21
CA ASP A 91 -7.99 3.90 -4.36
C ASP A 91 -7.55 5.33 -4.06
N HIS A 92 -7.44 5.69 -2.78
CA HIS A 92 -6.88 6.95 -2.30
C HIS A 92 -5.41 6.83 -1.85
N GLY A 93 -4.72 5.79 -2.29
CA GLY A 93 -3.27 5.64 -2.17
C GLY A 93 -2.79 5.00 -0.87
N ALA A 94 -3.68 4.63 0.07
CA ALA A 94 -3.26 3.92 1.28
C ALA A 94 -2.73 2.52 0.92
N ARG A 95 -1.57 2.16 1.49
CA ARG A 95 -0.96 0.82 1.33
C ARG A 95 -0.58 0.18 2.67
N ILE A 96 -0.64 0.93 3.78
CA ILE A 96 -0.49 0.38 5.13
C ILE A 96 -1.85 0.38 5.83
N PHE A 97 -2.26 -0.80 6.30
CA PHE A 97 -3.54 -0.99 6.99
C PHE A 97 -3.30 -1.50 8.40
N ASP A 98 -3.85 -0.79 9.38
CA ASP A 98 -3.85 -1.17 10.79
C ASP A 98 -5.10 -2.00 11.09
N ILE A 99 -4.92 -3.32 11.11
CA ILE A 99 -5.97 -4.31 11.28
C ILE A 99 -5.93 -4.83 12.71
N ARG A 100 -7.01 -4.56 13.44
CA ARG A 100 -7.15 -4.89 14.86
C ARG A 100 -8.23 -5.95 15.02
N GLY A 101 -7.81 -7.16 15.41
CA GLY A 101 -8.65 -8.34 15.37
C GLY A 101 -8.94 -8.93 16.75
N ARG A 102 -10.01 -9.72 16.82
CA ARG A 102 -10.36 -10.59 17.94
C ARG A 102 -10.68 -11.98 17.40
N LEU A 103 -10.19 -13.02 18.08
CA LEU A 103 -10.57 -14.41 17.80
C LEU A 103 -11.95 -14.71 18.36
N THR A 104 -12.81 -15.29 17.52
CA THR A 104 -14.14 -15.77 17.87
C THR A 104 -14.12 -17.25 18.25
N ASP A 105 -15.25 -17.75 18.76
CA ASP A 105 -15.46 -19.17 19.08
C ASP A 105 -15.79 -20.04 17.86
N ASP A 106 -15.95 -19.44 16.68
CA ASP A 106 -16.07 -20.14 15.38
C ASP A 106 -14.74 -20.21 14.61
N ASN A 107 -13.61 -20.00 15.29
CA ASN A 107 -12.25 -20.00 14.73
C ASN A 107 -12.04 -18.98 13.59
N THR A 108 -12.71 -17.83 13.66
CA THR A 108 -12.48 -16.71 12.74
C THR A 108 -11.89 -15.49 13.45
N ILE A 109 -11.32 -14.56 12.67
CA ILE A 109 -10.84 -13.28 13.20
C ILE A 109 -11.74 -12.18 12.69
N VAL A 110 -12.34 -11.45 13.62
CA VAL A 110 -13.22 -10.32 13.34
C VAL A 110 -12.62 -9.02 13.87
N LEU A 111 -12.86 -7.91 13.18
CA LEU A 111 -12.20 -6.64 13.50
C LEU A 111 -12.89 -5.95 14.67
N HIS A 112 -12.07 -5.36 15.53
CA HIS A 112 -12.46 -4.73 16.78
C HIS A 112 -11.76 -3.39 16.98
N HIS A 113 -12.38 -2.54 17.79
CA HIS A 113 -11.75 -1.40 18.45
C HIS A 113 -12.02 -1.51 19.95
N GLY A 114 -11.01 -1.93 20.73
CA GLY A 114 -11.22 -2.44 22.08
C GLY A 114 -12.32 -3.52 22.14
N PRO A 115 -13.35 -3.40 23.00
CA PRO A 115 -14.45 -4.37 23.10
C PRO A 115 -15.49 -4.26 21.97
N LEU A 116 -15.39 -3.26 21.09
CA LEU A 116 -16.40 -2.98 20.07
C LEU A 116 -16.13 -3.79 18.81
N TYR A 117 -17.05 -4.68 18.45
CA TYR A 117 -17.08 -5.31 17.13
C TYR A 117 -17.40 -4.27 16.05
N LEU A 118 -16.60 -4.25 14.98
CA LEU A 118 -16.68 -3.26 13.90
C LEU A 118 -17.60 -3.67 12.74
N TYR A 119 -18.29 -4.81 12.81
CA TYR A 119 -19.08 -5.35 11.69
C TYR A 119 -18.24 -5.69 10.45
N VAL A 120 -16.92 -5.86 10.64
CA VAL A 120 -15.94 -6.22 9.61
C VAL A 120 -15.15 -7.45 10.07
N THR A 121 -14.82 -8.33 9.15
CA THR A 121 -14.00 -9.53 9.37
C THR A 121 -12.62 -9.38 8.75
N LEU A 122 -11.64 -10.15 9.23
CA LEU A 122 -10.33 -10.21 8.59
C LEU A 122 -10.43 -10.77 7.15
N HIS A 123 -11.37 -11.69 6.91
CA HIS A 123 -11.59 -12.28 5.60
C HIS A 123 -12.11 -11.25 4.58
N GLU A 124 -13.02 -10.36 4.98
CA GLU A 124 -13.46 -9.23 4.14
C GLU A 124 -12.28 -8.35 3.72
N PHE A 125 -11.44 -7.92 4.67
CA PHE A 125 -10.24 -7.13 4.37
C PHE A 125 -9.31 -7.82 3.36
N ILE A 126 -9.00 -9.10 3.60
CA ILE A 126 -8.13 -9.90 2.71
C ILE A 126 -8.71 -10.00 1.29
N ASN A 127 -10.02 -10.17 1.15
CA ASN A 127 -10.66 -10.30 -0.16
C ASN A 127 -10.62 -8.97 -0.92
N GLU A 128 -10.82 -7.84 -0.25
CA GLU A 128 -10.66 -6.51 -0.86
C GLU A 128 -9.21 -6.27 -1.29
N VAL A 129 -8.23 -6.64 -0.46
CA VAL A 129 -6.80 -6.58 -0.82
C VAL A 129 -6.50 -7.42 -2.06
N LYS A 130 -6.99 -8.66 -2.11
CA LYS A 130 -6.79 -9.55 -3.27
C LYS A 130 -7.35 -8.94 -4.55
N GLN A 131 -8.56 -8.39 -4.49
CA GLN A 131 -9.19 -7.77 -5.64
C GLN A 131 -8.41 -6.52 -6.09
N PHE A 132 -8.01 -5.66 -5.15
CA PHE A 132 -7.21 -4.49 -5.45
C PHE A 132 -5.87 -4.82 -6.10
N LEU A 133 -5.13 -5.81 -5.58
CA LEU A 133 -3.84 -6.23 -6.14
C LEU A 133 -4.00 -6.93 -7.49
N LYS A 134 -5.12 -7.61 -7.74
CA LYS A 134 -5.46 -8.16 -9.06
C LYS A 134 -5.65 -7.05 -10.10
N ASP A 135 -6.32 -5.96 -9.73
CA ASP A 135 -6.61 -4.84 -10.63
C ASP A 135 -5.40 -3.89 -10.77
N ASN A 136 -4.53 -3.84 -9.76
CA ASN A 136 -3.35 -2.97 -9.66
C ASN A 136 -2.09 -3.78 -9.28
N PRO A 137 -1.56 -4.63 -10.18
CA PRO A 137 -0.49 -5.58 -9.87
C PRO A 137 0.90 -4.93 -9.63
N SER A 138 1.04 -3.62 -9.83
CA SER A 138 2.24 -2.84 -9.48
C SER A 138 2.34 -2.52 -7.99
N GLU A 139 1.24 -2.68 -7.26
CA GLU A 139 1.13 -2.23 -5.87
C GLU A 139 1.44 -3.36 -4.89
N THR A 140 1.68 -2.99 -3.63
CA THR A 140 1.79 -3.93 -2.52
C THR A 140 0.98 -3.42 -1.33
N ILE A 141 0.42 -4.34 -0.53
CA ILE A 141 -0.28 -3.99 0.72
C ILE A 141 0.53 -4.49 1.91
N ILE A 142 0.70 -3.61 2.90
CA ILE A 142 1.30 -3.90 4.19
C ILE A 142 0.18 -3.95 5.22
N MET A 143 -0.09 -5.15 5.74
CA MET A 143 -1.05 -5.36 6.82
C MET A 143 -0.32 -5.43 8.16
N SER A 144 -0.56 -4.44 9.03
CA SER A 144 -0.26 -4.56 10.45
C SER A 144 -1.41 -5.30 11.11
N LEU A 145 -1.13 -6.45 11.75
CA LEU A 145 -2.14 -7.23 12.46
C LEU A 145 -1.87 -7.21 13.97
N LYS A 146 -2.86 -6.78 14.75
CA LYS A 146 -2.79 -6.76 16.21
C LYS A 146 -4.00 -7.46 16.82
N LYS A 147 -3.76 -8.28 17.86
CA LYS A 147 -4.81 -8.76 18.77
C LYS A 147 -5.32 -7.59 19.61
N GLU A 148 -6.59 -7.26 19.45
CA GLU A 148 -7.21 -6.07 20.04
C GLU A 148 -7.99 -6.36 21.32
N TYR A 149 -8.57 -7.54 21.40
CA TYR A 149 -9.39 -7.94 22.54
C TYR A 149 -9.14 -9.40 22.91
N GLU A 150 -9.60 -9.80 24.09
CA GLU A 150 -9.50 -11.19 24.53
C GLU A 150 -10.27 -12.14 23.59
N ASP A 151 -9.73 -13.34 23.43
CA ASP A 151 -10.36 -14.37 22.59
C ASP A 151 -11.72 -14.74 23.19
N MET A 152 -12.69 -15.06 22.33
CA MET A 152 -13.99 -15.54 22.82
C MET A 152 -13.82 -16.88 23.56
N LYS A 153 -14.62 -17.06 24.62
CA LYS A 153 -14.68 -18.34 25.33
C LYS A 153 -15.17 -19.41 24.38
N GLY A 154 -14.42 -20.50 24.25
CA GLY A 154 -14.75 -21.59 23.33
C GLY A 154 -13.94 -21.59 22.04
N ALA A 155 -13.09 -20.59 21.80
CA ALA A 155 -12.10 -20.64 20.72
C ALA A 155 -11.20 -21.88 20.88
N GLU A 156 -11.02 -22.64 19.79
CA GLU A 156 -10.26 -23.90 19.82
C GLU A 156 -8.75 -23.68 19.83
N ASP A 157 -8.30 -22.58 19.22
CA ASP A 157 -6.90 -22.23 18.99
C ASP A 157 -6.53 -20.86 19.58
N SER A 158 -5.24 -20.48 19.52
CA SER A 158 -4.82 -19.11 19.79
C SER A 158 -5.07 -18.18 18.61
N PHE A 159 -5.12 -16.86 18.86
CA PHE A 159 -5.22 -15.84 17.81
C PHE A 159 -4.15 -16.02 16.71
N SER A 160 -2.90 -16.26 17.10
CA SER A 160 -1.80 -16.44 16.15
C SER A 160 -1.92 -17.74 15.35
N SER A 161 -2.23 -18.86 16.03
CA SER A 161 -2.43 -20.18 15.39
C SER A 161 -3.55 -20.11 14.35
N THR A 162 -4.68 -19.50 14.72
CA THR A 162 -5.82 -19.31 13.83
C THR A 162 -5.47 -18.44 12.62
N PHE A 163 -4.76 -17.33 12.85
CA PHE A 163 -4.31 -16.46 11.77
C PHE A 163 -3.40 -17.19 10.77
N GLU A 164 -2.36 -17.88 11.26
CA GLU A 164 -1.37 -18.56 10.42
C GLU A 164 -1.99 -19.70 9.60
N LYS A 165 -2.84 -20.53 10.24
CA LYS A 165 -3.54 -21.64 9.56
C LYS A 165 -4.47 -21.12 8.45
N ASN A 166 -5.22 -20.07 8.74
CA ASN A 166 -6.25 -19.56 7.83
C ASN A 166 -5.67 -18.66 6.72
N ILE A 167 -4.53 -17.98 6.95
CA ILE A 167 -3.91 -17.15 5.90
C ILE A 167 -3.08 -17.96 4.90
N LEU A 168 -2.44 -19.05 5.33
CA LEU A 168 -1.73 -19.95 4.41
C LEU A 168 -2.69 -20.61 3.40
N LEU A 169 -3.94 -20.89 3.80
CA LEU A 169 -5.01 -21.37 2.91
C LEU A 169 -5.49 -20.31 1.90
N ILE A 170 -5.25 -19.03 2.20
CA ILE A 170 -5.73 -17.89 1.40
C ILE A 170 -4.66 -17.43 0.41
N LEU A 171 -3.37 -17.54 0.74
CA LEU A 171 -2.24 -17.11 -0.12
C LEU A 171 -1.70 -18.20 -1.05
N SER A 172 -2.31 -19.40 -1.06
CA SER A 172 -1.87 -20.55 -1.87
C SER A 172 -2.47 -20.62 -3.28
N PHE A 173 -2.75 -19.47 -3.91
CA PHE A 173 -3.16 -19.38 -5.32
C PHE A 173 -2.04 -18.80 -6.18
#